data_AF-A0A8H6I2B7-F1
#
_entry.id   AF-A0A8H6I2B7-F1
#
_cell.length_a   1.000
_cell.length_b   1.000
_cell.length_c   1.000
_cell.angle_alpha   90.00
_cell.angle_beta   90.00
_cell.angle_gamma   90.00
#
_symmetry.space_group_name_H-M   'P 1'
#
loop_
_entity.id
_entity.type
_entity.pdbx_description
1 polymer ?
#
loop_
_entity_poly.entity_id
_entity_poly.type
_entity_poly.pdbx_seq_one_letter_code
_entity_poly.pdbx_strand_id
1 'polypeptide(L)'
;MLSLLPRRALLHHAARPALRSAPRRNAHTEVQKPPGSEKEGGSDDFRPSWVYSLSRLGSHAIIPAVALYAVFLYDWGDQEHVFMPPRRWLAKVKQSYFKLSSEEERMLNAEIVEQRVRRLPPGTRLDLESPPLDQIRAELEASEKELS
;
A
#
# COMPACT_ATOMS: atom_id res chain seq x y z
N MET A 1 40.58 -6.73 -43.29
CA MET A 1 40.49 -6.15 -44.65
C MET A 1 39.03 -6.16 -45.08
N LEU A 2 38.50 -4.96 -45.40
CA LEU A 2 37.45 -4.63 -46.40
C LEU A 2 36.18 -5.52 -46.41
N SER A 3 34.94 -5.03 -46.26
CA SER A 3 34.28 -3.83 -46.81
C SER A 3 32.87 -3.77 -46.16
N LEU A 4 32.39 -2.65 -45.60
CA LEU A 4 31.81 -1.46 -46.23
C LEU A 4 30.51 -1.71 -47.04
N LEU A 5 29.45 -1.05 -46.53
CA LEU A 5 28.37 -0.34 -47.26
C LEU A 5 27.02 -1.08 -47.45
N PRO A 6 25.93 -0.28 -47.58
CA PRO A 6 24.72 -0.42 -46.77
C PRO A 6 23.48 -0.67 -47.63
N ARG A 7 22.37 -1.08 -47.01
CA ARG A 7 21.05 -1.06 -47.66
C ARG A 7 20.18 0.02 -47.05
N ARG A 8 20.29 1.23 -47.61
CA ARG A 8 19.21 2.21 -47.62
C ARG A 8 18.37 1.97 -48.88
N ALA A 9 17.09 1.67 -48.71
CA ALA A 9 16.07 1.92 -49.73
C ALA A 9 14.72 2.11 -49.01
N LEU A 10 14.28 3.38 -48.92
CA LEU A 10 13.08 3.91 -49.60
C LEU A 10 11.79 3.61 -48.80
N LEU A 11 11.40 4.55 -47.94
CA LEU A 11 10.38 5.56 -48.24
C LEU A 11 9.01 4.95 -48.54
N HIS A 12 8.19 4.81 -47.50
CA HIS A 12 6.78 5.18 -47.63
C HIS A 12 6.40 6.08 -46.45
N HIS A 13 6.23 7.35 -46.79
CA HIS A 13 5.46 8.32 -46.04
C HIS A 13 4.06 7.78 -45.77
N ALA A 14 3.84 7.23 -44.58
CA ALA A 14 2.53 7.29 -43.97
C ALA A 14 2.43 8.68 -43.32
N ALA A 15 1.92 9.64 -44.09
CA ALA A 15 1.45 10.91 -43.56
C ALA A 15 0.42 10.59 -42.46
N ARG A 16 0.86 10.69 -41.20
CA ARG A 16 -0.07 10.65 -40.07
C ARG A 16 -1.01 11.85 -40.26
N PRO A 17 -2.34 11.65 -40.32
CA PRO A 17 -3.24 12.78 -40.25
C PRO A 17 -2.96 13.44 -38.90
N ALA A 18 -2.46 14.68 -38.97
CA ALA A 18 -2.40 15.56 -37.82
C ALA A 18 -3.84 15.66 -37.32
N LEU A 19 -4.14 14.94 -36.24
CA LEU A 19 -5.30 15.17 -35.41
C LEU A 19 -5.17 16.63 -34.96
N ARG A 20 -5.82 17.52 -35.74
CA ARG A 20 -6.09 18.89 -35.36
C ARG A 20 -6.80 18.79 -34.02
N SER A 21 -6.05 19.02 -32.95
CA SER A 21 -6.58 19.38 -31.65
C SER A 21 -7.32 20.70 -31.86
N ALA A 22 -8.58 20.58 -32.27
CA ALA A 22 -9.52 21.68 -32.14
C ALA A 22 -9.45 22.13 -30.68
N PRO A 23 -9.28 23.44 -30.40
CA PRO A 23 -9.40 23.92 -29.04
C PRO A 23 -10.80 23.51 -28.59
N ARG A 24 -10.84 22.58 -27.63
CA ARG A 24 -12.05 22.15 -26.96
C ARG A 24 -12.54 23.40 -26.26
N ARG A 25 -13.43 24.14 -26.93
CA ARG A 25 -14.16 25.26 -26.39
C ARG A 25 -14.71 24.72 -25.08
N ASN A 26 -14.24 25.26 -23.97
CA ASN A 26 -14.79 24.99 -22.65
C ASN A 26 -16.22 25.53 -22.73
N ALA A 27 -17.12 24.72 -23.27
CA ALA A 27 -18.52 24.84 -23.00
C ALA A 27 -18.57 24.75 -21.48
N HIS A 28 -18.87 25.88 -20.86
CA HIS A 28 -19.42 25.89 -19.52
C HIS A 28 -20.43 24.76 -19.50
N THR A 29 -20.08 23.63 -18.89
CA THR A 29 -21.05 22.76 -18.27
C THR A 29 -21.67 23.64 -17.21
N GLU A 30 -22.67 24.39 -17.62
CA GLU A 30 -23.72 24.89 -16.78
C GLU A 30 -24.29 23.64 -16.14
N VAL A 31 -23.72 23.29 -14.99
CA VAL A 31 -24.26 22.30 -14.08
C VAL A 31 -25.68 22.79 -13.85
N GLN A 32 -26.64 22.13 -14.50
CA GLN A 32 -28.05 22.32 -14.23
C GLN A 32 -28.20 22.08 -12.74
N LYS A 33 -28.28 23.18 -11.99
CA LYS A 33 -28.66 23.15 -10.60
C LYS A 33 -30.04 22.51 -10.58
N PRO A 34 -30.30 21.53 -9.69
CA PRO A 34 -31.61 20.92 -9.60
C PRO A 34 -32.67 22.03 -9.45
N PRO A 35 -33.78 21.98 -10.20
CA PRO A 35 -34.86 22.95 -10.05
C PRO A 35 -35.34 22.89 -8.60
N GLY A 36 -35.10 23.96 -7.84
CA GLY A 36 -35.21 24.00 -6.38
C GLY A 36 -33.98 24.54 -5.65
N SER A 37 -32.86 24.79 -6.34
CA SER A 37 -31.71 25.49 -5.75
C SER A 37 -31.77 27.02 -5.92
N GLU A 38 -32.92 27.55 -6.33
CA GLU A 38 -33.17 28.98 -6.18
C GLU A 38 -33.13 29.26 -4.68
N LYS A 39 -32.11 30.01 -4.27
CA LYS A 39 -32.19 30.78 -3.04
C LYS A 39 -33.25 31.85 -3.29
N GLU A 40 -34.51 31.46 -3.30
CA GLU A 40 -35.64 32.37 -3.14
C GLU A 40 -35.37 33.17 -1.87
N GLY A 41 -35.29 34.49 -2.04
CA GLY A 41 -35.01 35.40 -0.95
C GLY A 41 -36.08 35.27 0.14
N GLY A 42 -35.65 35.35 1.41
CA GLY A 42 -36.57 35.55 2.52
C GLY A 42 -36.57 34.50 3.64
N SER A 43 -35.49 33.75 3.84
CA SER A 43 -35.24 33.21 5.18
C SER A 43 -33.90 33.75 5.68
N ASP A 44 -33.96 34.79 6.51
CA ASP A 44 -32.89 35.09 7.47
C ASP A 44 -32.78 33.85 8.35
N ASP A 45 -31.94 32.91 7.94
CA ASP A 45 -31.74 31.69 8.70
C ASP A 45 -31.08 32.08 10.03
N PHE A 46 -31.86 32.07 11.11
CA PHE A 46 -31.50 32.51 12.46
C PHE A 46 -30.36 31.71 13.10
N ARG A 47 -29.84 30.70 12.41
CA ARG A 47 -28.81 29.82 12.92
C ARG A 47 -27.44 30.50 12.90
N PRO A 48 -26.70 30.49 14.02
CA PRO A 48 -25.33 30.96 14.05
C PRO A 48 -24.47 30.27 12.99
N SER A 49 -23.54 31.02 12.38
CA SER A 49 -22.68 30.54 11.28
C SER A 49 -21.90 29.27 11.61
N TRP A 50 -21.56 29.04 12.89
CA TRP A 50 -20.87 27.84 13.34
C TRP A 50 -21.67 26.55 13.11
N VAL A 51 -23.01 26.62 13.10
CA VAL A 51 -23.88 25.45 12.88
C VAL A 51 -23.65 24.87 11.48
N TYR A 52 -23.53 25.73 10.46
CA TYR A 52 -23.23 25.28 9.10
C TYR A 52 -21.83 24.70 8.97
N SER A 53 -20.84 25.32 9.63
CA SER A 53 -19.48 24.81 9.67
C SER A 53 -19.43 23.43 10.33
N LEU A 54 -20.15 23.24 11.44
CA LEU A 54 -20.21 21.95 12.13
C LEU A 54 -20.95 20.90 11.31
N SER A 55 -22.07 21.26 10.67
CA SER A 55 -22.82 20.35 9.81
C SER A 55 -21.99 19.90 8.61
N ARG A 56 -21.27 20.84 7.99
CA ARG A 56 -20.37 20.56 6.88
C ARG A 56 -19.19 19.70 7.31
N LEU A 57 -18.58 20.02 8.45
CA LEU A 57 -17.48 19.22 9.02
C LEU A 57 -17.95 17.81 9.41
N GLY A 58 -19.11 17.71 10.06
CA GLY A 58 -19.74 16.44 10.45
C GLY A 58 -20.02 15.58 9.24
N SER A 59 -20.60 16.13 8.17
CA SER A 59 -20.83 15.39 6.92
C SER A 59 -19.52 14.89 6.31
N HIS A 60 -18.48 15.73 6.29
CA HIS A 60 -17.17 15.36 5.76
C HIS A 60 -16.36 14.43 6.67
N ALA A 61 -16.68 14.34 7.97
CA ALA A 61 -15.99 13.47 8.92
C ALA A 61 -16.71 12.13 9.11
N ILE A 62 -18.04 12.13 9.19
CA ILE A 62 -18.86 10.95 9.46
C ILE A 62 -18.77 9.96 8.31
N ILE A 63 -18.90 10.42 7.06
CA ILE A 63 -18.85 9.53 5.88
C ILE A 63 -17.53 8.73 5.83
N PRO A 64 -16.34 9.37 5.88
CA PRO A 64 -15.09 8.61 5.90
C PRO A 64 -14.90 7.81 7.21
N ALA A 65 -15.38 8.30 8.36
CA ALA A 65 -15.29 7.56 9.62
C ALA A 65 -16.07 6.24 9.55
N VAL A 66 -17.29 6.26 9.01
CA VAL A 66 -18.11 5.04 8.80
C VAL A 66 -17.42 4.09 7.82
N ALA A 67 -16.83 4.61 6.75
CA ALA A 67 -16.07 3.79 5.81
C ALA A 67 -14.87 3.12 6.49
N LEU A 68 -14.09 3.86 7.28
CA LEU A 68 -12.96 3.30 8.03
C LEU A 68 -13.41 2.27 9.06
N TYR A 69 -14.51 2.53 9.77
CA TYR A 69 -15.11 1.59 10.71
C TYR A 69 -15.50 0.29 10.01
N ALA A 70 -16.22 0.38 8.89
CA ALA A 70 -16.61 -0.78 8.08
C ALA A 70 -15.41 -1.59 7.58
N VAL A 71 -14.35 -0.90 7.14
CA VAL A 71 -13.14 -1.55 6.60
C VAL A 71 -12.31 -2.19 7.69
N PHE A 72 -12.10 -1.55 8.84
CA PHE A 72 -11.08 -1.98 9.81
C PHE A 72 -11.62 -2.55 11.13
N LEU A 73 -12.78 -2.10 11.59
CA LEU A 73 -13.30 -2.43 12.93
C LEU A 73 -14.52 -3.35 12.90
N TYR A 74 -15.39 -3.18 11.91
CA TYR A 74 -16.62 -3.96 11.83
C TYR A 74 -16.32 -5.41 11.44
N ASP A 75 -16.73 -6.35 12.28
CA ASP A 75 -16.57 -7.77 11.98
C ASP A 75 -17.74 -8.23 11.10
N TRP A 76 -17.40 -8.64 9.87
CA TRP A 76 -18.38 -9.11 8.91
C TRP A 76 -18.55 -10.64 8.92
N GLY A 77 -17.88 -11.35 9.84
CA GLY A 77 -17.92 -12.80 9.97
C GLY A 77 -16.90 -13.55 9.09
N ASP A 78 -16.93 -14.88 9.15
CA ASP A 78 -15.94 -15.81 8.55
C ASP A 78 -15.92 -15.87 7.01
N GLN A 79 -16.79 -15.12 6.32
CA GLN A 79 -16.82 -15.04 4.87
C GLN A 79 -15.68 -14.12 4.37
N GLU A 80 -15.02 -14.50 3.26
CA GLU A 80 -13.93 -13.70 2.69
C GLU A 80 -14.43 -12.31 2.24
N HIS A 81 -14.16 -11.29 3.06
CA HIS A 81 -14.59 -9.92 2.79
C HIS A 81 -13.63 -9.18 1.87
N VAL A 82 -14.18 -8.32 1.01
CA VAL A 82 -13.42 -7.43 0.09
C VAL A 82 -12.39 -6.55 0.82
N PHE A 83 -12.56 -6.35 2.13
CA PHE A 83 -11.67 -5.56 2.97
C PHE A 83 -10.61 -6.38 3.73
N MET A 84 -10.50 -7.69 3.46
CA MET A 84 -9.46 -8.55 4.04
C MET A 84 -8.04 -8.17 3.60
N PRO A 85 -7.75 -7.84 2.32
CA PRO A 85 -6.40 -7.45 1.93
C PRO A 85 -5.88 -6.19 2.65
N PRO A 86 -6.66 -5.10 2.80
CA PRO A 86 -6.29 -3.96 3.63
C PRO A 86 -6.02 -4.32 5.10
N ARG A 87 -6.83 -5.20 5.70
CA ARG A 87 -6.63 -5.67 7.08
C ARG A 87 -5.33 -6.45 7.24
N ARG A 88 -5.02 -7.35 6.31
CA ARG A 88 -3.76 -8.12 6.30
C ARG A 88 -2.55 -7.20 6.14
N TRP A 89 -2.65 -6.18 5.28
CA TRP A 89 -1.60 -5.17 5.16
C TRP A 89 -1.40 -4.40 6.48
N LEU A 90 -2.47 -3.93 7.12
CA LEU A 90 -2.39 -3.22 8.39
C LEU A 90 -1.80 -4.11 9.50
N ALA A 91 -2.15 -5.39 9.53
CA ALA A 91 -1.57 -6.36 10.46
C ALA A 91 -0.06 -6.53 10.24
N LYS A 92 0.38 -6.65 8.98
CA LYS A 92 1.82 -6.70 8.64
C LYS A 92 2.55 -5.44 9.07
N VAL A 93 1.95 -4.27 8.84
CA VAL A 93 2.51 -2.97 9.22
C VAL A 93 2.62 -2.84 10.75
N LYS A 94 1.56 -3.23 11.48
CA LYS A 94 1.61 -3.29 12.95
C LYS A 94 2.71 -4.23 13.44
N GLN A 95 2.84 -5.40 12.83
CA GLN A 95 3.91 -6.34 13.18
C GLN A 95 5.29 -5.78 12.85
N SER A 96 5.47 -5.02 11.76
CA SER A 96 6.76 -4.41 11.45
C SER A 96 7.20 -3.36 12.46
N TYR A 97 6.27 -2.67 13.14
CA TYR A 97 6.62 -1.71 14.19
C TYR A 97 7.14 -2.38 15.48
N PHE A 98 6.73 -3.61 15.75
CA PHE A 98 7.16 -4.37 16.93
C PHE A 98 8.22 -5.42 16.60
N LYS A 99 8.68 -5.48 15.34
CA LYS A 99 9.82 -6.29 14.93
C LYS A 99 11.04 -5.39 14.82
N LEU A 100 12.19 -5.97 15.12
CA LEU A 100 13.48 -5.34 14.88
C LEU A 100 13.57 -4.97 13.39
N SER A 101 14.13 -3.80 13.09
CA SER A 101 14.49 -3.49 11.71
C SER A 101 15.45 -4.56 11.20
N SER A 102 15.45 -4.79 9.89
CA SER A 102 16.35 -5.80 9.29
C SER A 102 17.83 -5.55 9.59
N GLU A 103 18.19 -4.31 9.93
CA GLU A 103 19.53 -3.94 10.34
C GLU A 103 19.79 -4.27 11.81
N GLU A 104 18.87 -3.95 12.72
CA GLU A 104 18.94 -4.33 14.14
C GLU A 104 18.93 -5.86 14.32
N GLU A 105 18.15 -6.58 13.51
CA GLU A 105 18.13 -8.04 13.50
C GLU A 105 19.49 -8.63 13.12
N ARG A 106 20.22 -8.01 12.18
CA ARG A 106 21.58 -8.44 11.80
C ARG A 106 22.59 -8.21 12.92
N MET A 107 22.49 -7.08 13.61
CA MET A 107 23.37 -6.76 14.74
C MET A 107 23.17 -7.72 15.90
N LEU A 108 21.91 -8.01 16.25
CA LEU A 108 21.58 -8.99 17.29
C LEU A 108 22.03 -10.40 16.91
N ASN A 109 21.82 -10.82 15.66
CA ASN A 109 22.29 -12.13 15.20
C ASN A 109 23.83 -12.24 15.24
N ALA A 110 24.55 -11.19 14.86
CA ALA A 110 26.01 -11.14 14.96
C ALA A 110 26.49 -11.23 16.42
N GLU A 111 25.85 -10.49 17.33
CA GLU A 111 26.17 -10.54 18.76
C GLU A 111 25.88 -11.92 19.38
N ILE A 112 24.75 -12.53 19.05
CA ILE A 112 24.38 -13.88 19.53
C ILE A 112 25.39 -14.92 19.03
N VAL A 113 25.79 -14.83 17.76
CA VAL A 113 26.83 -15.71 17.19
C VAL A 113 28.14 -15.51 17.93
N GLU A 114 28.59 -14.27 18.14
CA GLU A 114 29.83 -13.99 18.87
C GLU A 114 29.79 -14.50 20.32
N GLN A 115 28.68 -14.31 21.03
CA GLN A 115 28.49 -14.86 22.37
C GLN A 115 28.51 -16.40 22.38
N ARG A 116 27.92 -17.04 21.36
CA ARG A 116 27.97 -18.50 21.21
C ARG A 116 29.41 -18.96 20.97
N VAL A 117 30.17 -18.27 20.11
CA VAL A 117 31.59 -18.55 19.88
C VAL A 117 32.39 -18.48 21.18
N ARG A 118 32.16 -17.44 22.00
CA ARG A 118 32.86 -17.25 23.28
C ARG A 118 32.53 -18.31 24.33
N ARG A 119 31.33 -18.90 24.29
CA ARG A 119 30.92 -19.96 25.22
C ARG A 119 31.43 -21.35 24.81
N LEU A 120 31.92 -21.53 23.59
CA LEU A 120 32.42 -22.82 23.14
C LEU A 120 33.83 -23.09 23.69
N PRO A 121 34.13 -24.34 24.08
CA PRO A 121 35.46 -24.71 24.51
C PRO A 121 36.49 -24.46 23.39
N PRO A 122 37.71 -24.02 23.72
CA PRO A 122 38.76 -23.79 22.74
C PRO A 122 39.07 -25.08 21.98
N GLY A 123 38.98 -25.03 20.64
CA GLY A 123 39.18 -26.18 19.75
C GLY A 123 37.93 -26.63 18.98
N THR A 124 36.76 -26.06 19.28
CA THR A 124 35.53 -26.33 18.52
C THR A 124 35.59 -25.64 17.16
N ARG A 125 35.56 -26.40 16.05
CA ARG A 125 35.41 -25.81 14.71
C ARG A 125 33.97 -25.30 14.56
N LEU A 126 33.83 -24.00 14.37
CA LEU A 126 32.59 -23.39 13.93
C LEU A 126 32.52 -23.54 12.42
N ASP A 127 31.79 -24.55 11.97
CA ASP A 127 31.48 -24.69 10.57
C ASP A 127 30.58 -23.51 10.19
N LEU A 128 31.13 -22.54 9.47
CA LEU A 128 30.43 -21.36 8.93
C LEU A 128 29.29 -21.73 7.96
N GLU A 129 29.10 -23.02 7.68
CA GLU A 129 27.96 -23.62 6.98
C GLU A 129 26.79 -24.00 7.90
N SER A 130 26.78 -23.58 9.16
CA SER A 130 25.62 -23.79 10.02
C SER A 130 24.38 -23.16 9.38
N PRO A 131 23.29 -23.92 9.14
CA PRO A 131 22.14 -23.41 8.43
C PRO A 131 21.55 -22.21 9.18
N PRO A 132 21.10 -21.16 8.45
CA PRO A 132 20.48 -19.99 9.07
C PRO A 132 19.35 -20.42 10.00
N LEU A 133 19.15 -19.70 11.11
CA LEU A 133 18.20 -20.07 12.16
C LEU A 133 16.78 -20.33 11.65
N ASP A 134 16.40 -19.69 10.54
CA ASP A 134 15.12 -19.91 9.85
C ASP A 134 14.98 -21.34 9.29
N GLN A 135 16.07 -21.92 8.79
CA GLN A 135 16.08 -23.32 8.33
C GLN A 135 15.96 -24.29 9.50
N ILE A 136 16.68 -24.04 10.60
CA ILE A 136 16.60 -24.88 11.81
C ILE A 136 15.18 -24.86 12.39
N ARG A 137 14.55 -23.67 12.40
CA ARG A 137 13.16 -23.52 12.84
C ARG A 137 12.18 -24.25 11.91
N ALA A 138 12.38 -24.14 10.60
CA ALA A 138 11.55 -24.84 9.62
C ALA A 138 11.70 -26.37 9.72
N GLU A 139 12.91 -26.87 9.99
CA GLU A 139 13.17 -28.30 10.20
C GLU A 139 12.54 -28.82 11.50
N LEU A 140 12.58 -28.04 12.58
CA LEU A 140 11.89 -28.39 13.83
C LEU A 140 10.37 -28.43 13.64
N GLU A 141 9.79 -27.43 12.97
CA GLU A 141 8.35 -27.39 12.67
C GLU A 141 7.91 -28.50 11.70
N ALA A 142 8.79 -28.95 10.79
CA ALA A 142 8.54 -30.09 9.92
C ALA A 142 8.61 -31.42 10.67
N SER A 143 9.59 -31.57 11.58
CA SER A 143 9.74 -32.77 12.41
C SER A 143 8.59 -32.94 13.40
N GLU A 144 8.08 -31.84 13.96
CA GLU A 144 6.94 -31.85 14.88
C GLU A 144 5.63 -32.29 14.19
N LYS A 145 5.49 -32.04 12.88
CA LYS A 145 4.33 -32.48 12.08
C LYS A 145 4.39 -33.94 11.64
N GLU A 146 5.57 -34.52 11.51
CA GLU A 146 5.75 -35.94 11.19
C GLU A 146 5.50 -36.86 12.40
N LEU A 147 5.59 -36.30 13.61
CA LEU A 147 5.38 -37.01 14.89
C LEU A 147 3.93 -36.93 15.42
N SER A 148 3.06 -36.17 14.77
CA SER A 148 1.63 -36.03 15.11
C SER A 148 0.73 -36.72 14.10
#